data_AF-A0A4Q3Y3Z4-F1
#
_entry.id   AF-A0A4Q3Y3Z4-F1
#
_cell.length_a   1.000
_cell.length_b   1.000
_cell.length_c   1.000
_cell.angle_alpha   90.00
_cell.angle_beta   90.00
_cell.angle_gamma   90.00
#
_symmetry.space_group_name_H-M   'P 1'
#
loop_
_entity.id
_entity.type
_entity.pdbx_description
1 polymer ?
#
loop_
_entity_poly.entity_id
_entity_poly.type
_entity_poly.pdbx_seq_one_letter_code
_entity_poly.pdbx_strand_id
1 'polypeptide(L)'
;MVGLSTSALTAQAVELVCPVTSTRNLSGDVTNSALCNVSPGVLLVTSQSLSNLSGGTLNNSGSLLVTSGTLNNLTGGTLNNFSQLELISATLNNTGVLMNSGLLTGGPAATIHNQASGTLNNMAGATLDNNKNLINAGTVNNFGRVAIWANAAGSLTNTGTFNNYSGATLVGFGAINNSGVVNNAGGMSLVSGGSVNGGSGITVTNASGHTQANAGTLTALGVFHNAGTFNNTGAITTQSGATHGQLKNSGVLNNNAGTLALSTGSGYDFTGGILNNTGTFQLQRAFALGTPAAGTVNLNAGGSLNNYAALSNVAGHTQANAGTLTNFSGSTFINAGRLQNTGTVTLAAGSNFDFTGGTFNNAGTLNLQR
;
A
#
# COMPACT_ATOMS: atom_id res chain seq x y z
N MET A 1 56.77 -17.51 -29.48
CA MET A 1 55.71 -16.51 -29.74
C MET A 1 54.41 -17.28 -29.90
N VAL A 2 53.74 -17.55 -28.77
CA VAL A 2 52.47 -18.28 -28.72
C VAL A 2 51.38 -17.23 -28.65
N GLY A 3 50.58 -17.12 -29.70
CA GLY A 3 49.38 -16.30 -29.72
C GLY A 3 48.17 -17.21 -29.83
N LEU A 4 47.72 -17.77 -28.70
CA LEU A 4 46.43 -18.46 -28.63
C LEU A 4 45.34 -17.41 -28.43
N SER A 5 44.45 -17.34 -29.40
CA SER A 5 43.22 -16.56 -29.39
C SER A 5 42.31 -16.99 -28.24
N THR A 6 41.98 -16.07 -27.34
CA THR A 6 40.81 -16.20 -26.48
C THR A 6 39.67 -15.40 -27.11
N SER A 7 39.06 -15.96 -28.15
CA SER A 7 37.69 -15.62 -28.50
C SER A 7 36.83 -16.02 -27.30
N ALA A 8 36.41 -15.03 -26.52
CA ALA A 8 35.34 -15.20 -25.56
C ALA A 8 34.10 -15.65 -26.34
N LEU A 9 33.81 -16.96 -26.32
CA LEU A 9 32.51 -17.46 -26.76
C LEU A 9 31.47 -16.82 -25.85
N THR A 10 30.80 -15.77 -26.34
CA THR A 10 29.46 -15.44 -25.88
C THR A 10 28.62 -16.66 -26.18
N ALA A 11 28.21 -17.40 -25.15
CA ALA A 11 27.27 -18.49 -25.31
C ALA A 11 26.03 -17.94 -26.03
N GLN A 12 25.81 -18.38 -27.27
CA GLN A 12 24.69 -17.93 -28.08
C GLN A 12 23.42 -18.48 -27.41
N ALA A 13 22.50 -17.60 -27.03
CA ALA A 13 21.24 -18.04 -26.43
C ALA A 13 20.48 -18.96 -27.41
N VAL A 14 19.86 -20.01 -26.87
CA VAL A 14 19.15 -21.02 -27.66
C VAL A 14 17.67 -20.70 -27.70
N GLU A 15 17.02 -20.80 -28.86
CA GLU A 15 15.58 -20.56 -28.95
C GLU A 15 14.79 -21.68 -28.24
N LEU A 16 13.76 -21.29 -27.49
CA LEU A 16 12.86 -22.21 -26.79
C LEU A 16 12.10 -23.07 -27.79
N VAL A 17 12.21 -24.39 -27.63
CA VAL A 17 11.49 -25.34 -28.48
C VAL A 17 10.04 -25.41 -28.01
N CYS A 18 9.12 -25.00 -28.88
CA CYS A 18 7.70 -24.87 -28.58
C CYS A 18 6.83 -25.72 -29.55
N PRO A 19 5.64 -26.17 -29.12
CA PRO A 19 5.09 -26.08 -27.75
C PRO A 19 5.85 -26.97 -26.76
N VAL A 20 5.82 -26.62 -25.48
CA VAL A 20 6.39 -27.43 -24.39
C VAL A 20 5.31 -28.36 -23.85
N THR A 21 5.30 -29.60 -24.33
CA THR A 21 4.26 -30.61 -24.03
C THR A 21 4.71 -31.67 -23.03
N SER A 22 5.96 -31.64 -22.58
CA SER A 22 6.53 -32.55 -21.59
C SER A 22 7.48 -31.79 -20.68
N THR A 23 7.70 -32.31 -19.46
CA THR A 23 8.64 -31.72 -18.51
C THR A 23 10.00 -31.49 -19.16
N ARG A 24 10.56 -30.28 -18.99
CA ARG A 24 11.79 -29.86 -19.65
C ARG A 24 12.63 -29.02 -18.70
N ASN A 25 13.91 -29.38 -18.60
CA ASN A 25 14.92 -28.56 -17.96
C ASN A 25 15.67 -27.80 -19.06
N LEU A 26 15.65 -26.47 -18.99
CA LEU A 26 16.41 -25.63 -19.91
C LEU A 26 17.88 -25.59 -19.51
N SER A 27 18.74 -25.68 -20.50
CA SER A 27 20.20 -25.57 -20.36
C SER A 27 20.70 -24.37 -21.15
N GLY A 28 21.46 -23.50 -20.50
CA GLY A 28 21.94 -22.25 -21.09
C GLY A 28 20.94 -21.11 -20.95
N ASP A 29 21.33 -19.95 -21.47
CA ASP A 29 20.39 -18.86 -21.73
C ASP A 29 19.48 -19.23 -22.90
N VAL A 30 18.17 -19.03 -22.71
CA VAL A 30 17.12 -19.39 -23.67
C VAL A 30 16.31 -18.17 -24.06
N THR A 31 15.95 -18.05 -25.33
CA THR A 31 15.08 -16.98 -25.85
C THR A 31 13.73 -17.52 -26.31
N ASN A 32 12.71 -16.68 -26.27
CA ASN A 32 11.44 -16.90 -26.97
C ASN A 32 11.12 -15.66 -27.78
N SER A 33 11.07 -15.79 -29.11
CA SER A 33 10.78 -14.72 -30.06
C SER A 33 9.41 -14.87 -30.74
N ALA A 34 8.70 -15.96 -30.47
CA ALA A 34 7.43 -16.29 -31.09
C ALA A 34 6.37 -16.75 -30.05
N LEU A 35 5.26 -17.29 -30.52
CA LEU A 35 4.26 -17.92 -29.65
C LEU A 35 4.80 -19.25 -29.09
N CYS A 36 4.86 -19.36 -27.78
CA CYS A 36 5.22 -20.56 -27.07
C CYS A 36 4.16 -20.91 -26.02
N ASN A 37 3.63 -22.13 -26.10
CA ASN A 37 2.68 -22.65 -25.12
C ASN A 37 3.35 -23.74 -24.27
N VAL A 38 3.32 -23.56 -22.95
CA VAL A 38 3.62 -24.62 -21.97
C VAL A 38 2.30 -25.26 -21.55
N SER A 39 2.13 -26.54 -21.87
CA SER A 39 0.87 -27.24 -21.68
C SER A 39 0.48 -27.42 -20.20
N PRO A 40 -0.81 -27.57 -19.89
CA PRO A 40 -1.25 -27.95 -18.54
C PRO A 40 -0.55 -29.21 -18.01
N GLY A 41 -0.19 -29.19 -16.73
CA GLY A 41 0.51 -30.31 -16.07
C GLY A 41 1.99 -30.47 -16.43
N VAL A 42 2.52 -29.66 -17.35
CA VAL A 42 3.94 -29.69 -17.73
C VAL A 42 4.78 -28.79 -16.82
N LEU A 43 5.96 -29.27 -16.43
CA LEU A 43 6.95 -28.49 -15.69
C LEU A 43 8.08 -28.00 -16.62
N LEU A 44 8.23 -26.70 -16.76
CA LEU A 44 9.37 -26.06 -17.42
C LEU A 44 10.30 -25.48 -16.36
N VAL A 45 11.53 -25.96 -16.29
CA VAL A 45 12.52 -25.51 -15.29
C VAL A 45 13.65 -24.76 -15.99
N THR A 46 14.09 -23.65 -15.41
CA THR A 46 15.33 -22.98 -15.80
C THR A 46 16.12 -22.52 -14.58
N SER A 47 17.44 -22.56 -14.69
CA SER A 47 18.41 -22.07 -13.70
C SER A 47 19.26 -20.90 -14.21
N GLN A 48 19.03 -20.48 -15.47
CA GLN A 48 19.75 -19.44 -16.20
C GLN A 48 18.75 -18.39 -16.73
N SER A 49 19.08 -17.65 -17.80
CA SER A 49 18.16 -16.66 -18.34
C SER A 49 17.14 -17.30 -19.27
N LEU A 50 15.85 -17.01 -19.07
CA LEU A 50 14.79 -17.22 -20.06
C LEU A 50 14.27 -15.85 -20.48
N SER A 51 14.47 -15.47 -21.73
CA SER A 51 14.12 -14.15 -22.24
C SER A 51 13.02 -14.22 -23.30
N ASN A 52 11.81 -13.81 -22.92
CA ASN A 52 10.73 -13.55 -23.86
C ASN A 52 10.98 -12.20 -24.54
N LEU A 53 11.39 -12.24 -25.80
CA LEU A 53 11.81 -11.09 -26.60
C LEU A 53 10.59 -10.31 -27.13
N SER A 54 10.86 -9.15 -27.75
CA SER A 54 9.83 -8.38 -28.46
C SER A 54 9.13 -9.25 -29.52
N GLY A 55 7.79 -9.26 -29.53
CA GLY A 55 6.98 -10.11 -30.40
C GLY A 55 6.78 -11.54 -29.88
N GLY A 56 7.56 -11.97 -28.87
CA GLY A 56 7.40 -13.25 -28.21
C GLY A 56 6.16 -13.27 -27.29
N THR A 57 5.42 -14.38 -27.32
CA THR A 57 4.33 -14.66 -26.39
C THR A 57 4.59 -15.97 -25.68
N LEU A 58 4.84 -15.94 -24.38
CA LEU A 58 5.02 -17.14 -23.56
C LEU A 58 3.75 -17.39 -22.74
N ASN A 59 3.00 -18.42 -23.10
CA ASN A 59 1.79 -18.87 -22.42
C ASN A 59 2.12 -20.04 -21.50
N ASN A 60 2.17 -19.79 -20.20
CA ASN A 60 2.36 -20.80 -19.19
C ASN A 60 1.02 -21.30 -18.63
N SER A 61 0.50 -22.39 -19.20
CA SER A 61 -0.65 -23.12 -18.63
C SER A 61 -0.23 -24.28 -17.71
N GLY A 62 1.08 -24.58 -17.63
CA GLY A 62 1.67 -25.58 -16.74
C GLY A 62 2.28 -24.97 -15.48
N SER A 63 3.49 -25.41 -15.14
CA SER A 63 4.32 -24.84 -14.09
C SER A 63 5.64 -24.37 -14.69
N LEU A 64 5.97 -23.09 -14.51
CA LEU A 64 7.26 -22.51 -14.88
C LEU A 64 8.04 -22.24 -13.59
N LEU A 65 9.12 -22.99 -13.39
CA LEU A 65 9.99 -22.91 -12.23
C LEU A 65 11.33 -22.29 -12.60
N VAL A 66 11.64 -21.14 -12.01
CA VAL A 66 12.93 -20.46 -12.15
C VAL A 66 13.69 -20.65 -10.85
N THR A 67 14.59 -21.64 -10.83
CA THR A 67 15.31 -22.03 -9.60
C THR A 67 16.39 -21.02 -9.24
N SER A 68 17.11 -20.56 -10.25
CA SER A 68 18.10 -19.50 -10.21
C SER A 68 18.10 -18.76 -11.55
N GLY A 69 18.74 -17.59 -11.64
CA GLY A 69 18.84 -16.85 -12.91
C GLY A 69 17.74 -15.79 -13.10
N THR A 70 17.42 -15.50 -14.37
CA THR A 70 16.52 -14.39 -14.73
C THR A 70 15.42 -14.81 -15.70
N LEU A 71 14.19 -14.40 -15.41
CA LEU A 71 13.08 -14.46 -16.36
C LEU A 71 12.84 -13.04 -16.89
N ASN A 72 13.21 -12.80 -18.14
CA ASN A 72 13.06 -11.49 -18.76
C ASN A 72 11.86 -11.50 -19.70
N ASN A 73 10.85 -10.68 -19.42
CA ASN A 73 9.79 -10.36 -20.37
C ASN A 73 10.04 -8.97 -20.92
N LEU A 74 10.70 -8.92 -22.08
CA LEU A 74 11.21 -7.69 -22.65
C LEU A 74 10.09 -6.82 -23.25
N THR A 75 10.38 -5.54 -23.50
CA THR A 75 9.47 -4.61 -24.18
C THR A 75 8.95 -5.22 -25.47
N GLY A 76 7.63 -5.20 -25.68
CA GLY A 76 6.97 -5.84 -26.81
C GLY A 76 6.72 -7.35 -26.65
N GLY A 77 7.23 -7.97 -25.59
CA GLY A 77 6.95 -9.36 -25.21
C GLY A 77 5.72 -9.47 -24.31
N THR A 78 4.99 -10.59 -24.42
CA THR A 78 3.86 -10.95 -23.56
C THR A 78 4.13 -12.24 -22.81
N LEU A 79 4.07 -12.22 -21.48
CA LEU A 79 4.15 -13.39 -20.61
C LEU A 79 2.80 -13.60 -19.94
N ASN A 80 2.13 -14.70 -20.27
CA ASN A 80 0.86 -15.09 -19.66
C ASN A 80 1.10 -16.24 -18.69
N ASN A 81 0.90 -16.01 -17.39
CA ASN A 81 0.88 -17.07 -16.39
C ASN A 81 -0.58 -17.45 -16.09
N PHE A 82 -1.05 -18.54 -16.69
CA PHE A 82 -2.40 -19.05 -16.46
C PHE A 82 -2.48 -20.04 -15.29
N SER A 83 -1.35 -20.62 -14.86
CA SER A 83 -1.31 -21.63 -13.81
C SER A 83 -0.26 -21.30 -12.74
N GLN A 84 0.98 -21.77 -12.80
CA GLN A 84 1.99 -21.52 -11.76
C GLN A 84 3.29 -20.98 -12.35
N LEU A 85 3.75 -19.84 -11.83
CA LEU A 85 5.07 -19.29 -12.07
C LEU A 85 5.77 -19.11 -10.73
N GLU A 86 6.85 -19.84 -10.51
CA GLU A 86 7.56 -19.85 -9.24
C GLU A 86 9.02 -19.41 -9.44
N LEU A 87 9.43 -18.41 -8.65
CA LEU A 87 10.80 -17.93 -8.55
C LEU A 87 11.37 -18.37 -7.20
N ILE A 88 12.43 -19.17 -7.16
CA ILE A 88 13.01 -19.60 -5.88
C ILE A 88 14.03 -18.57 -5.39
N SER A 89 15.14 -18.46 -6.13
CA SER A 89 16.24 -17.52 -5.91
C SER A 89 16.55 -16.77 -7.21
N ALA A 90 15.49 -16.38 -7.92
CA ALA A 90 15.54 -15.83 -9.26
C ALA A 90 14.97 -14.41 -9.33
N THR A 91 15.30 -13.71 -10.42
CA THR A 91 14.74 -12.38 -10.72
C THR A 91 13.81 -12.46 -11.93
N LEU A 92 12.60 -11.91 -11.80
CA LEU A 92 11.73 -11.64 -12.94
C LEU A 92 11.86 -10.17 -13.32
N ASN A 93 12.28 -9.88 -14.55
CA ASN A 93 12.32 -8.53 -15.11
C ASN A 93 11.22 -8.37 -16.16
N ASN A 94 10.22 -7.54 -15.89
CA ASN A 94 9.17 -7.20 -16.83
C ASN A 94 9.35 -5.77 -17.35
N THR A 95 9.69 -5.64 -18.63
CA THR A 95 9.60 -4.39 -19.42
C THR A 95 8.51 -4.45 -20.48
N GLY A 96 7.92 -5.64 -20.73
CA GLY A 96 6.75 -5.88 -21.57
C GLY A 96 5.43 -6.02 -20.78
N VAL A 97 4.55 -6.91 -21.23
CA VAL A 97 3.26 -7.21 -20.57
C VAL A 97 3.32 -8.57 -19.86
N LEU A 98 3.13 -8.57 -18.55
CA LEU A 98 2.96 -9.77 -17.73
C LEU A 98 1.50 -9.88 -17.29
N MET A 99 0.80 -10.93 -17.70
CA MET A 99 -0.55 -11.25 -17.24
C MET A 99 -0.51 -12.45 -16.30
N ASN A 100 -0.72 -12.22 -15.01
CA ASN A 100 -0.90 -13.27 -14.03
C ASN A 100 -2.39 -13.56 -13.83
N SER A 101 -2.86 -14.71 -14.31
CA SER A 101 -4.21 -15.23 -14.08
C SER A 101 -4.23 -16.43 -13.12
N GLY A 102 -3.07 -16.96 -12.75
CA GLY A 102 -2.90 -18.04 -11.78
C GLY A 102 -2.12 -17.61 -10.53
N LEU A 103 -1.15 -18.42 -10.15
CA LEU A 103 -0.26 -18.21 -9.00
C LEU A 103 1.13 -17.77 -9.49
N LEU A 104 1.57 -16.59 -9.04
CA LEU A 104 2.93 -16.12 -9.18
C LEU A 104 3.57 -16.06 -7.78
N THR A 105 4.56 -16.91 -7.52
CA THR A 105 5.25 -16.97 -6.23
C THR A 105 6.70 -16.57 -6.33
N GLY A 106 7.16 -15.79 -5.35
CA GLY A 106 8.56 -15.46 -5.12
C GLY A 106 9.03 -15.97 -3.77
N GLY A 107 10.03 -16.86 -3.80
CA GLY A 107 10.71 -17.38 -2.62
C GLY A 107 11.52 -16.31 -1.87
N PRO A 108 12.19 -16.69 -0.76
CA PRO A 108 12.85 -15.74 0.15
C PRO A 108 13.98 -14.90 -0.48
N ALA A 109 14.54 -15.34 -1.62
CA ALA A 109 15.57 -14.63 -2.35
C ALA A 109 15.06 -14.05 -3.68
N ALA A 110 13.83 -14.33 -4.08
CA ALA A 110 13.27 -13.93 -5.36
C ALA A 110 13.05 -12.42 -5.45
N THR A 111 13.10 -11.86 -6.65
CA THR A 111 12.77 -10.45 -6.85
C THR A 111 11.95 -10.30 -8.12
N ILE A 112 10.87 -9.53 -8.04
CA ILE A 112 10.01 -9.22 -9.17
C ILE A 112 10.18 -7.73 -9.47
N HIS A 113 10.67 -7.43 -10.66
CA HIS A 113 10.81 -6.08 -11.19
C HIS A 113 9.78 -5.84 -12.29
N ASN A 114 8.87 -4.91 -12.08
CA ASN A 114 8.08 -4.30 -13.14
C ASN A 114 8.71 -2.94 -13.49
N GLN A 115 9.55 -2.91 -14.53
CA GLN A 115 10.35 -1.74 -14.89
C GLN A 115 9.49 -0.67 -15.59
N ALA A 116 10.05 0.50 -15.89
CA ALA A 116 9.30 1.70 -16.31
C ALA A 116 8.32 1.50 -17.50
N SER A 117 8.68 0.67 -18.49
CA SER A 117 7.79 0.34 -19.61
C SER A 117 6.88 -0.88 -19.36
N GLY A 118 7.11 -1.58 -18.26
CA GLY A 118 6.44 -2.82 -17.92
C GLY A 118 5.02 -2.60 -17.44
N THR A 119 4.12 -3.49 -17.88
CA THR A 119 2.78 -3.65 -17.31
C THR A 119 2.67 -5.02 -16.68
N LEU A 120 2.32 -5.08 -15.39
CA LEU A 120 2.00 -6.31 -14.68
C LEU A 120 0.52 -6.28 -14.29
N ASN A 121 -0.26 -7.20 -14.83
CA ASN A 121 -1.67 -7.38 -14.52
C ASN A 121 -1.87 -8.63 -13.66
N ASN A 122 -2.23 -8.47 -12.40
CA ASN A 122 -2.66 -9.55 -11.53
C ASN A 122 -4.19 -9.64 -11.57
N MET A 123 -4.72 -10.57 -12.35
CA MET A 123 -6.13 -10.65 -12.72
C MET A 123 -7.02 -11.04 -11.52
N ALA A 124 -8.33 -10.87 -11.67
CA ALA A 124 -9.30 -11.31 -10.67
C ALA A 124 -9.16 -12.82 -10.40
N GLY A 125 -9.15 -13.21 -9.12
CA GLY A 125 -8.90 -14.59 -8.69
C GLY A 125 -7.43 -15.02 -8.69
N ALA A 126 -6.52 -14.26 -9.33
CA ALA A 126 -5.10 -14.54 -9.35
C ALA A 126 -4.40 -14.11 -8.05
N THR A 127 -3.27 -14.75 -7.77
CA THR A 127 -2.42 -14.45 -6.62
C THR A 127 -0.99 -14.16 -7.05
N LEU A 128 -0.44 -13.05 -6.56
CA LEU A 128 0.99 -12.73 -6.58
C LEU A 128 1.48 -12.68 -5.14
N ASP A 129 2.22 -13.70 -4.72
CA ASP A 129 2.80 -13.81 -3.38
C ASP A 129 4.32 -13.75 -3.46
N ASN A 130 4.92 -12.67 -2.98
CA ASN A 130 6.36 -12.46 -3.07
C ASN A 130 6.97 -12.28 -1.68
N ASN A 131 7.88 -13.17 -1.30
CA ASN A 131 8.48 -13.19 0.04
C ASN A 131 9.65 -12.22 0.22
N LYS A 132 10.06 -11.51 -0.84
CA LYS A 132 11.11 -10.50 -0.80
C LYS A 132 10.68 -9.23 -1.53
N ASN A 133 11.31 -8.85 -2.65
CA ASN A 133 11.10 -7.53 -3.25
C ASN A 133 10.18 -7.57 -4.46
N LEU A 134 9.09 -6.80 -4.42
CA LEU A 134 8.33 -6.39 -5.60
C LEU A 134 8.69 -4.93 -5.86
N ILE A 135 9.37 -4.67 -6.96
CA ILE A 135 9.80 -3.32 -7.34
C ILE A 135 9.02 -2.92 -8.59
N ASN A 136 8.27 -1.84 -8.49
CA ASN A 136 7.48 -1.29 -9.58
C ASN A 136 7.95 0.12 -9.94
N ALA A 137 8.51 0.27 -11.14
CA ALA A 137 8.74 1.55 -11.81
C ALA A 137 7.76 1.78 -12.98
N GLY A 138 7.08 0.73 -13.46
CA GLY A 138 6.07 0.80 -14.51
C GLY A 138 4.64 0.85 -13.95
N THR A 139 3.73 0.09 -14.56
CA THR A 139 2.34 -0.03 -14.11
C THR A 139 2.04 -1.43 -13.55
N VAL A 140 1.59 -1.51 -12.30
CA VAL A 140 1.00 -2.72 -11.72
C VAL A 140 -0.50 -2.51 -11.57
N ASN A 141 -1.31 -3.40 -12.16
CA ASN A 141 -2.76 -3.44 -12.00
C ASN A 141 -3.14 -4.70 -11.22
N ASN A 142 -3.62 -4.53 -10.00
CA ASN A 142 -4.11 -5.61 -9.17
C ASN A 142 -5.64 -5.64 -9.16
N PHE A 143 -6.20 -6.71 -9.72
CA PHE A 143 -7.61 -7.09 -9.66
C PHE A 143 -7.84 -8.31 -8.74
N GLY A 144 -6.77 -9.03 -8.38
CA GLY A 144 -6.78 -10.19 -7.49
C GLY A 144 -6.12 -9.90 -6.14
N ARG A 145 -5.27 -10.83 -5.68
CA ARG A 145 -4.49 -10.68 -4.45
C ARG A 145 -3.01 -10.47 -4.75
N VAL A 146 -2.43 -9.42 -4.19
CA VAL A 146 -0.97 -9.21 -4.11
C VAL A 146 -0.58 -9.25 -2.63
N ALA A 147 0.32 -10.14 -2.25
CA ALA A 147 0.88 -10.16 -0.89
C ALA A 147 2.41 -10.12 -0.89
N ILE A 148 2.96 -9.29 -0.01
CA ILE A 148 4.41 -9.18 0.20
C ILE A 148 4.73 -9.66 1.61
N TRP A 149 5.43 -10.79 1.73
CA TRP A 149 5.63 -11.47 3.02
C TRP A 149 6.97 -11.06 3.66
N ALA A 150 6.96 -10.90 5.00
CA ALA A 150 8.08 -10.30 5.76
C ALA A 150 8.99 -11.28 6.48
N ASN A 151 8.86 -12.58 6.26
CA ASN A 151 9.77 -13.56 6.85
C ASN A 151 11.24 -13.37 6.42
N ALA A 152 11.55 -12.47 5.48
CA ALA A 152 12.91 -12.13 5.05
C ALA A 152 13.15 -10.67 4.63
N ALA A 153 12.52 -9.66 5.26
CA ALA A 153 12.64 -8.24 4.87
C ALA A 153 12.06 -7.90 3.47
N GLY A 154 11.00 -8.59 3.06
CA GLY A 154 10.30 -8.26 1.83
C GLY A 154 9.74 -6.84 1.79
N SER A 155 9.72 -6.24 0.60
CA SER A 155 9.23 -4.89 0.39
C SER A 155 8.51 -4.72 -0.94
N LEU A 156 7.47 -3.90 -0.95
CA LEU A 156 6.94 -3.30 -2.17
C LEU A 156 7.61 -1.93 -2.33
N THR A 157 8.40 -1.73 -3.37
CA THR A 157 8.94 -0.42 -3.71
C THR A 157 8.26 0.06 -4.99
N ASN A 158 7.48 1.13 -4.89
CA ASN A 158 6.73 1.70 -6.00
C ASN A 158 7.25 3.11 -6.33
N THR A 159 7.91 3.25 -7.48
CA THR A 159 8.26 4.54 -8.11
C THR A 159 7.36 4.82 -9.32
N GLY A 160 6.64 3.82 -9.83
CA GLY A 160 5.67 3.92 -10.92
C GLY A 160 4.22 4.07 -10.45
N THR A 161 3.28 3.42 -11.14
CA THR A 161 1.85 3.39 -10.78
C THR A 161 1.45 2.02 -10.27
N PHE A 162 0.86 1.95 -9.08
CA PHE A 162 0.23 0.75 -8.54
C PHE A 162 -1.27 0.99 -8.36
N ASN A 163 -2.09 0.27 -9.12
CA ASN A 163 -3.55 0.32 -9.03
C ASN A 163 -4.07 -0.92 -8.32
N ASN A 164 -4.66 -0.76 -7.14
CA ASN A 164 -5.41 -1.81 -6.45
C ASN A 164 -6.90 -1.58 -6.68
N TYR A 165 -7.50 -2.33 -7.61
CA TYR A 165 -8.90 -2.12 -8.04
C TYR A 165 -9.91 -2.65 -7.01
N SER A 166 -11.17 -2.26 -7.18
CA SER A 166 -12.27 -2.77 -6.34
C SER A 166 -12.32 -4.30 -6.37
N GLY A 167 -12.55 -4.92 -5.20
CA GLY A 167 -12.52 -6.38 -5.02
C GLY A 167 -11.10 -6.97 -4.90
N ALA A 168 -10.06 -6.23 -5.28
CA ALA A 168 -8.67 -6.66 -5.13
C ALA A 168 -8.16 -6.43 -3.70
N THR A 169 -7.14 -7.20 -3.31
CA THR A 169 -6.46 -7.05 -2.03
C THR A 169 -4.96 -6.85 -2.21
N LEU A 170 -4.42 -5.79 -1.62
CA LEU A 170 -2.99 -5.62 -1.39
C LEU A 170 -2.69 -5.88 0.10
N VAL A 171 -1.87 -6.89 0.37
CA VAL A 171 -1.42 -7.23 1.72
C VAL A 171 0.09 -6.99 1.85
N GLY A 172 0.48 -6.01 2.65
CA GLY A 172 1.88 -5.81 3.01
C GLY A 172 2.14 -6.38 4.39
N PHE A 173 2.93 -7.46 4.48
CA PHE A 173 3.54 -7.89 5.73
C PHE A 173 4.93 -7.28 5.95
N GLY A 174 5.55 -6.76 4.90
CA GLY A 174 6.81 -6.00 4.91
C GLY A 174 6.61 -4.51 4.58
N ALA A 175 7.68 -3.79 4.26
CA ALA A 175 7.60 -2.35 3.98
C ALA A 175 6.94 -2.05 2.62
N ILE A 176 6.09 -1.02 2.54
CA ILE A 176 5.57 -0.49 1.27
C ILE A 176 6.13 0.93 1.08
N ASN A 177 7.19 1.03 0.29
CA ASN A 177 7.85 2.29 -0.02
C ASN A 177 7.25 2.87 -1.29
N ASN A 178 6.47 3.93 -1.18
CA ASN A 178 5.89 4.59 -2.35
C ASN A 178 6.49 5.99 -2.58
N SER A 179 7.18 6.14 -3.71
CA SER A 179 7.56 7.44 -4.30
C SER A 179 6.95 7.61 -5.71
N GLY A 180 5.99 6.76 -6.06
CA GLY A 180 5.16 6.88 -7.25
C GLY A 180 3.70 7.15 -6.89
N VAL A 181 2.78 6.66 -7.72
CA VAL A 181 1.33 6.74 -7.50
C VAL A 181 0.80 5.40 -7.00
N VAL A 182 0.06 5.41 -5.89
CA VAL A 182 -0.72 4.26 -5.43
C VAL A 182 -2.20 4.66 -5.40
N ASN A 183 -3.00 4.00 -6.23
CA ASN A 183 -4.44 4.17 -6.29
C ASN A 183 -5.10 2.96 -5.63
N ASN A 184 -5.78 3.15 -4.50
CA ASN A 184 -6.48 2.09 -3.80
C ASN A 184 -7.99 2.26 -3.86
N ALA A 185 -8.63 1.50 -4.74
CA ALA A 185 -10.09 1.31 -4.79
C ALA A 185 -10.53 -0.03 -4.15
N GLY A 186 -9.59 -0.97 -3.95
CA GLY A 186 -9.81 -2.24 -3.26
C GLY A 186 -9.53 -2.20 -1.75
N GLY A 187 -9.37 -3.39 -1.17
CA GLY A 187 -8.88 -3.55 0.19
C GLY A 187 -7.36 -3.43 0.24
N MET A 188 -6.83 -2.59 1.12
CA MET A 188 -5.41 -2.56 1.44
C MET A 188 -5.22 -2.82 2.94
N SER A 189 -4.57 -3.93 3.25
CA SER A 189 -4.26 -4.34 4.62
C SER A 189 -2.76 -4.32 4.83
N LEU A 190 -2.32 -3.61 5.88
CA LEU A 190 -0.91 -3.49 6.24
C LEU A 190 -0.73 -4.23 7.56
N VAL A 191 -0.29 -5.49 7.51
CA VAL A 191 -0.25 -6.39 8.67
C VAL A 191 1.17 -6.54 9.19
N SER A 192 1.47 -6.06 10.40
CA SER A 192 2.71 -6.45 11.09
C SER A 192 2.64 -7.92 11.50
N GLY A 193 3.45 -8.80 10.90
CA GLY A 193 3.17 -10.24 10.92
C GLY A 193 4.32 -11.23 11.08
N GLY A 194 5.49 -10.86 11.62
CA GLY A 194 6.51 -11.85 12.03
C GLY A 194 6.81 -11.71 13.51
N SER A 195 6.34 -12.64 14.35
CA SER A 195 6.60 -12.78 15.80
C SER A 195 6.66 -11.47 16.62
N VAL A 196 5.73 -11.31 17.57
CA VAL A 196 5.73 -10.23 18.57
C VAL A 196 6.90 -10.42 19.54
N ASN A 197 8.12 -10.15 19.07
CA ASN A 197 9.36 -9.91 19.80
C ASN A 197 10.45 -9.60 18.75
N GLY A 198 10.47 -8.35 18.27
CA GLY A 198 11.57 -7.84 17.43
C GLY A 198 11.14 -6.94 16.27
N GLY A 199 10.91 -5.65 16.55
CA GLY A 199 11.07 -4.58 15.56
C GLY A 199 9.79 -4.04 14.90
N SER A 200 9.56 -2.73 15.06
CA SER A 200 8.67 -1.95 14.17
C SER A 200 9.29 -1.89 12.77
N GLY A 201 8.59 -2.36 11.74
CA GLY A 201 9.22 -2.47 10.40
C GLY A 201 8.33 -2.19 9.18
N ILE A 202 7.03 -1.95 9.34
CA ILE A 202 6.17 -1.58 8.21
C ILE A 202 5.89 -0.08 8.29
N THR A 203 6.52 0.66 7.38
CA THR A 203 6.20 2.05 7.08
C THR A 203 5.60 2.11 5.68
N VAL A 204 4.39 2.66 5.55
CA VAL A 204 3.88 3.12 4.25
C VAL A 204 4.19 4.59 4.13
N THR A 205 5.12 4.94 3.25
CA THR A 205 5.49 6.36 3.06
C THR A 205 4.78 6.90 1.82
N ASN A 206 4.02 7.97 1.98
CA ASN A 206 3.73 8.90 0.88
C ASN A 206 4.82 9.97 0.88
N ALA A 207 5.79 9.87 -0.02
CA ALA A 207 6.88 10.84 -0.08
C ALA A 207 6.36 12.26 -0.39
N SER A 208 7.12 13.28 0.03
CA SER A 208 6.81 14.67 -0.26
C SER A 208 6.70 14.91 -1.77
N GLY A 209 5.73 15.73 -2.19
CA GLY A 209 5.45 15.97 -3.62
C GLY A 209 4.61 14.90 -4.32
N HIS A 210 4.29 13.78 -3.64
CA HIS A 210 3.50 12.69 -4.22
C HIS A 210 2.07 12.65 -3.68
N THR A 211 1.16 12.06 -4.46
CA THR A 211 -0.27 11.94 -4.14
C THR A 211 -0.67 10.47 -4.02
N GLN A 212 -1.37 10.14 -2.94
CA GLN A 212 -2.03 8.85 -2.75
C GLN A 212 -3.54 9.05 -2.61
N ALA A 213 -4.32 8.13 -3.18
CA ALA A 213 -5.77 8.15 -3.10
C ALA A 213 -6.29 6.83 -2.53
N ASN A 214 -7.15 6.94 -1.53
CA ASN A 214 -7.88 5.82 -0.94
C ASN A 214 -9.37 6.03 -1.07
N ALA A 215 -10.01 5.22 -1.93
CA ALA A 215 -11.46 5.11 -2.03
C ALA A 215 -12.01 3.83 -1.38
N GLY A 216 -11.13 2.86 -1.09
CA GLY A 216 -11.46 1.63 -0.37
C GLY A 216 -11.15 1.72 1.13
N THR A 217 -10.75 0.59 1.72
CA THR A 217 -10.36 0.51 3.14
C THR A 217 -8.85 0.40 3.28
N LEU A 218 -8.27 1.26 4.11
CA LEU A 218 -6.89 1.23 4.57
C LEU A 218 -6.88 0.98 6.07
N THR A 219 -6.33 -0.16 6.48
CA THR A 219 -6.13 -0.46 7.90
C THR A 219 -4.65 -0.43 8.24
N ALA A 220 -4.25 0.52 9.09
CA ALA A 220 -2.89 0.69 9.56
C ALA A 220 -2.66 -0.12 10.85
N LEU A 221 -2.06 -1.32 10.71
CA LEU A 221 -1.60 -2.13 11.85
C LEU A 221 -0.14 -1.80 12.23
N GLY A 222 0.63 -1.25 11.29
CA GLY A 222 1.99 -0.73 11.49
C GLY A 222 2.04 0.82 11.48
N VAL A 223 3.11 1.39 10.94
CA VAL A 223 3.24 2.85 10.75
C VAL A 223 2.76 3.22 9.35
N PHE A 224 1.82 4.14 9.26
CA PHE A 224 1.49 4.84 8.02
C PHE A 224 2.05 6.25 8.12
N HIS A 225 2.90 6.67 7.18
CA HIS A 225 3.51 8.01 7.13
C HIS A 225 3.11 8.73 5.85
N ASN A 226 2.35 9.81 5.97
CA ASN A 226 2.12 10.74 4.87
C ASN A 226 3.00 11.99 4.98
N ALA A 227 3.95 12.16 4.05
CA ALA A 227 4.73 13.39 3.87
C ALA A 227 4.32 14.18 2.61
N GLY A 228 3.54 13.57 1.72
CA GLY A 228 2.93 14.19 0.54
C GLY A 228 1.47 14.57 0.75
N THR A 229 0.65 14.40 -0.28
CA THR A 229 -0.82 14.58 -0.23
C THR A 229 -1.54 13.24 -0.20
N PHE A 230 -2.36 12.99 0.82
CA PHE A 230 -3.19 11.79 0.91
C PHE A 230 -4.67 12.15 0.84
N ASN A 231 -5.37 11.68 -0.18
CA ASN A 231 -6.79 11.91 -0.39
C ASN A 231 -7.59 10.66 0.01
N ASN A 232 -8.32 10.75 1.11
CA ASN A 232 -9.20 9.68 1.58
C ASN A 232 -10.66 10.00 1.27
N THR A 233 -11.26 9.21 0.39
CA THR A 233 -12.72 9.17 0.16
C THR A 233 -13.34 7.87 0.66
N GLY A 234 -12.51 6.88 1.04
CA GLY A 234 -12.91 5.64 1.67
C GLY A 234 -12.71 5.66 3.19
N ALA A 235 -12.21 4.57 3.76
CA ALA A 235 -11.94 4.46 5.20
C ALA A 235 -10.44 4.32 5.48
N ILE A 236 -9.93 5.09 6.44
CA ILE A 236 -8.65 4.87 7.12
C ILE A 236 -8.95 4.52 8.57
N THR A 237 -8.41 3.41 9.07
CA THR A 237 -8.49 3.05 10.49
C THR A 237 -7.12 2.64 11.00
N THR A 238 -6.65 3.23 12.10
CA THR A 238 -5.54 2.67 12.88
C THR A 238 -6.09 1.61 13.84
N GLN A 239 -5.44 0.46 14.05
CA GLN A 239 -5.96 -0.58 14.96
C GLN A 239 -5.29 -0.57 16.35
N SER A 240 -6.01 -1.05 17.36
CA SER A 240 -5.55 -1.33 18.72
C SER A 240 -4.73 -2.63 18.80
N GLY A 241 -3.65 -2.68 19.59
CA GLY A 241 -2.89 -3.92 19.86
C GLY A 241 -1.46 -3.69 20.37
N ALA A 242 -0.74 -4.76 20.75
CA ALA A 242 0.60 -4.74 21.36
C ALA A 242 1.69 -4.03 20.52
N THR A 243 1.45 -3.84 19.22
CA THR A 243 2.20 -3.00 18.30
C THR A 243 1.24 -1.96 17.76
N HIS A 244 1.09 -0.84 18.47
CA HIS A 244 0.08 0.17 18.17
C HIS A 244 0.22 0.72 16.74
N GLY A 245 -0.81 0.57 15.90
CA GLY A 245 -0.81 1.18 14.57
C GLY A 245 -0.64 2.69 14.67
N GLN A 246 0.31 3.29 13.97
CA GLN A 246 0.61 4.72 14.03
C GLN A 246 0.23 5.42 12.74
N LEU A 247 -0.55 6.50 12.83
CA LEU A 247 -0.79 7.40 11.71
C LEU A 247 0.08 8.65 11.85
N LYS A 248 1.12 8.75 11.02
CA LYS A 248 1.97 9.92 10.90
C LYS A 248 1.58 10.74 9.68
N ASN A 249 1.49 12.06 9.85
CA ASN A 249 1.16 12.97 8.77
C ASN A 249 2.00 14.25 8.90
N SER A 250 3.13 14.30 8.22
CA SER A 250 3.93 15.53 8.09
C SER A 250 3.59 16.31 6.81
N GLY A 251 2.71 15.78 5.95
CA GLY A 251 2.19 16.42 4.74
C GLY A 251 0.73 16.87 4.87
N VAL A 252 -0.05 16.71 3.81
CA VAL A 252 -1.49 17.05 3.78
C VAL A 252 -2.33 15.77 3.72
N LEU A 253 -3.23 15.58 4.69
CA LEU A 253 -4.24 14.52 4.68
C LEU A 253 -5.62 15.14 4.46
N ASN A 254 -6.23 14.85 3.33
CA ASN A 254 -7.59 15.26 2.98
C ASN A 254 -8.55 14.10 3.24
N ASN A 255 -9.27 14.14 4.34
CA ASN A 255 -10.39 13.23 4.58
C ASN A 255 -11.65 13.81 3.94
N ASN A 256 -11.89 13.48 2.67
CA ASN A 256 -12.95 14.05 1.83
C ASN A 256 -14.11 13.08 1.64
N ALA A 257 -15.21 13.26 2.36
CA ALA A 257 -16.34 12.32 2.46
C ALA A 257 -16.00 10.92 3.01
N GLY A 258 -14.72 10.60 3.18
CA GLY A 258 -14.26 9.37 3.81
C GLY A 258 -14.37 9.35 5.33
N THR A 259 -13.98 8.24 5.93
CA THR A 259 -13.80 8.09 7.38
C THR A 259 -12.32 8.00 7.72
N LEU A 260 -11.88 8.76 8.70
CA LEU A 260 -10.60 8.61 9.39
C LEU A 260 -10.89 8.22 10.83
N ALA A 261 -10.48 7.04 11.28
CA ALA A 261 -10.68 6.56 12.64
C ALA A 261 -9.35 6.31 13.35
N LEU A 262 -9.16 6.97 14.50
CA LEU A 262 -8.06 6.71 15.41
C LEU A 262 -8.56 5.81 16.55
N SER A 263 -8.29 4.51 16.46
CA SER A 263 -8.78 3.53 17.43
C SER A 263 -8.08 3.65 18.78
N THR A 264 -8.71 3.12 19.83
CA THR A 264 -8.12 2.99 21.17
C THR A 264 -6.72 2.38 21.11
N GLY A 265 -5.77 2.92 21.87
CA GLY A 265 -4.39 2.43 21.90
C GLY A 265 -3.53 2.73 20.68
N SER A 266 -4.08 3.10 19.51
CA SER A 266 -3.27 3.47 18.34
C SER A 266 -2.37 4.69 18.59
N GLY A 267 -1.43 5.00 17.70
CA GLY A 267 -0.60 6.21 17.72
C GLY A 267 -1.00 7.22 16.64
N TYR A 268 -0.72 8.51 16.87
CA TYR A 268 -0.75 9.53 15.81
C TYR A 268 0.40 10.51 16.02
N ASP A 269 0.89 11.09 14.92
CA ASP A 269 1.85 12.20 14.92
C ASP A 269 1.70 13.01 13.63
N PHE A 270 0.98 14.11 13.71
CA PHE A 270 0.76 15.03 12.60
C PHE A 270 1.67 16.25 12.66
N THR A 271 2.83 16.14 13.34
CA THR A 271 3.78 17.25 13.49
C THR A 271 4.17 17.82 12.13
N GLY A 272 3.92 19.14 11.97
CA GLY A 272 4.19 19.88 10.73
C GLY A 272 3.18 19.63 9.60
N GLY A 273 2.22 18.71 9.76
CA GLY A 273 1.22 18.39 8.75
C GLY A 273 -0.12 19.10 8.93
N ILE A 274 -0.98 18.90 7.93
CA ILE A 274 -2.33 19.44 7.85
C ILE A 274 -3.33 18.28 7.68
N LEU A 275 -4.40 18.27 8.46
CA LEU A 275 -5.58 17.45 8.29
C LEU A 275 -6.74 18.33 7.82
N ASN A 276 -7.22 18.12 6.60
CA ASN A 276 -8.46 18.71 6.10
C ASN A 276 -9.58 17.70 6.22
N ASN A 277 -10.60 18.00 7.03
CA ASN A 277 -11.73 17.09 7.24
C ASN A 277 -13.02 17.67 6.67
N THR A 278 -13.49 17.11 5.56
CA THR A 278 -14.85 17.28 5.01
C THR A 278 -15.64 15.96 5.05
N GLY A 279 -15.04 14.87 5.53
CA GLY A 279 -15.68 13.59 5.85
C GLY A 279 -15.85 13.40 7.36
N THR A 280 -15.77 12.16 7.85
CA THR A 280 -15.88 11.82 9.27
C THR A 280 -14.52 11.55 9.90
N PHE A 281 -14.16 12.27 10.96
CA PHE A 281 -13.00 12.00 11.80
C PHE A 281 -13.46 11.43 13.15
N GLN A 282 -13.15 10.16 13.42
CA GLN A 282 -13.54 9.45 14.64
C GLN A 282 -12.36 9.32 15.59
N LEU A 283 -12.57 9.74 16.84
CA LEU A 283 -11.61 9.64 17.92
C LEU A 283 -12.09 8.63 18.95
N GLN A 284 -11.50 7.44 18.96
CA GLN A 284 -11.68 6.45 20.02
C GLN A 284 -10.51 6.48 21.02
N ARG A 285 -9.64 7.47 20.87
CA ARG A 285 -8.51 7.74 21.77
C ARG A 285 -8.36 9.23 22.04
N ALA A 286 -7.52 9.56 23.03
CA ALA A 286 -7.22 10.94 23.37
C ALA A 286 -6.59 11.70 22.18
N PHE A 287 -7.08 12.91 21.90
CA PHE A 287 -6.58 13.80 20.86
C PHE A 287 -6.56 15.25 21.38
N ALA A 288 -5.44 15.95 21.17
CA ALA A 288 -5.23 17.28 21.73
C ALA A 288 -4.91 18.30 20.62
N LEU A 289 -5.92 19.05 20.21
CA LEU A 289 -5.81 20.13 19.23
C LEU A 289 -4.87 21.22 19.75
N GLY A 290 -4.03 21.74 18.86
CA GLY A 290 -3.02 22.76 19.17
C GLY A 290 -1.71 22.25 19.77
N THR A 291 -1.59 20.93 19.97
CA THR A 291 -0.28 20.31 20.25
C THR A 291 0.49 20.09 18.95
N PRO A 292 1.84 20.03 18.97
CA PRO A 292 2.62 19.69 17.78
C PRO A 292 2.15 18.39 17.11
N ALA A 293 1.88 17.35 17.91
CA ALA A 293 1.45 16.04 17.41
C ALA A 293 0.08 16.06 16.73
N ALA A 294 -0.78 17.06 16.97
CA ALA A 294 -2.06 17.19 16.26
C ALA A 294 -1.91 17.89 14.89
N GLY A 295 -0.78 18.56 14.66
CA GLY A 295 -0.60 19.39 13.47
C GLY A 295 -1.67 20.47 13.36
N THR A 296 -1.94 20.89 12.12
CA THR A 296 -3.09 21.75 11.83
C THR A 296 -4.31 20.89 11.51
N VAL A 297 -5.41 21.06 12.24
CA VAL A 297 -6.67 20.34 11.99
C VAL A 297 -7.75 21.31 11.53
N ASN A 298 -8.16 21.17 10.26
CA ASN A 298 -9.21 21.96 9.63
C ASN A 298 -10.53 21.18 9.66
N LEU A 299 -11.44 21.59 10.55
CA LEU A 299 -12.80 21.05 10.65
C LEU A 299 -13.72 21.83 9.71
N ASN A 300 -13.74 21.41 8.44
CA ASN A 300 -14.42 22.13 7.37
C ASN A 300 -15.93 21.83 7.34
N ALA A 301 -16.69 22.72 6.70
CA ALA A 301 -18.11 22.50 6.45
C ALA A 301 -18.36 21.18 5.70
N GLY A 302 -19.44 20.48 6.05
CA GLY A 302 -19.76 19.14 5.54
C GLY A 302 -19.03 18.00 6.26
N GLY A 303 -17.95 18.28 7.00
CA GLY A 303 -17.25 17.29 7.82
C GLY A 303 -17.83 17.11 9.22
N SER A 304 -17.50 15.98 9.85
CA SER A 304 -17.80 15.66 11.24
C SER A 304 -16.53 15.25 12.01
N LEU A 305 -16.41 15.70 13.26
CA LEU A 305 -15.50 15.20 14.28
C LEU A 305 -16.32 14.50 15.37
N ASN A 306 -16.12 13.20 15.53
CA ASN A 306 -16.84 12.37 16.50
C ASN A 306 -15.87 11.96 17.61
N ASN A 307 -16.03 12.55 18.79
CA ASN A 307 -15.27 12.18 19.97
C ASN A 307 -15.98 11.08 20.76
N TYR A 308 -15.33 9.93 20.89
CA TYR A 308 -15.73 8.80 21.74
C TYR A 308 -14.75 8.59 22.91
N ALA A 309 -13.75 9.46 23.08
CA ALA A 309 -12.73 9.34 24.11
C ALA A 309 -12.47 10.69 24.78
N ALA A 310 -11.26 11.26 24.64
CA ALA A 310 -10.92 12.56 25.21
C ALA A 310 -10.48 13.51 24.09
N LEU A 311 -11.18 14.62 23.93
CA LEU A 311 -10.81 15.70 23.04
C LEU A 311 -10.42 16.91 23.88
N SER A 312 -9.29 17.53 23.56
CA SER A 312 -8.92 18.81 24.14
C SER A 312 -8.55 19.85 23.09
N ASN A 313 -8.92 21.10 23.36
CA ASN A 313 -8.35 22.28 22.72
C ASN A 313 -7.45 22.98 23.73
N VAL A 314 -6.13 22.92 23.51
CA VAL A 314 -5.14 23.37 24.51
C VAL A 314 -5.13 24.89 24.68
N ALA A 315 -4.66 25.35 25.84
CA ALA A 315 -4.52 26.78 26.12
C ALA A 315 -3.65 27.49 25.06
N GLY A 316 -4.04 28.70 24.67
CA GLY A 316 -3.36 29.48 23.65
C GLY A 316 -3.66 29.05 22.19
N HIS A 317 -4.29 27.90 21.95
CA HIS A 317 -4.69 27.48 20.62
C HIS A 317 -6.07 28.01 20.22
N THR A 318 -6.24 28.41 18.96
CA THR A 318 -7.55 28.70 18.36
C THR A 318 -7.95 27.56 17.43
N GLN A 319 -9.03 26.85 17.75
CA GLN A 319 -9.66 25.91 16.84
C GLN A 319 -10.88 26.55 16.18
N ALA A 320 -10.92 26.54 14.85
CA ALA A 320 -12.15 26.82 14.10
C ALA A 320 -12.93 25.53 13.83
N ASN A 321 -14.25 25.57 14.01
CA ASN A 321 -15.16 24.50 13.64
C ASN A 321 -16.24 25.03 12.70
N ALA A 322 -16.14 24.69 11.41
CA ALA A 322 -17.18 24.94 10.41
C ALA A 322 -18.03 23.69 10.13
N GLY A 323 -17.57 22.51 10.57
CA GLY A 323 -18.29 21.24 10.46
C GLY A 323 -19.15 20.91 11.68
N THR A 324 -19.40 19.63 11.89
CA THR A 324 -20.07 19.12 13.10
C THR A 324 -19.04 18.53 14.06
N LEU A 325 -19.03 18.99 15.31
CA LEU A 325 -18.27 18.38 16.40
C LEU A 325 -19.26 17.72 17.35
N THR A 326 -19.14 16.41 17.55
CA THR A 326 -19.99 15.67 18.49
C THR A 326 -19.15 15.03 19.58
N ASN A 327 -19.47 15.36 20.83
CA ASN A 327 -18.96 14.71 22.03
C ASN A 327 -19.97 13.65 22.48
N PHE A 328 -19.65 12.37 22.31
CA PHE A 328 -20.58 11.27 22.61
C PHE A 328 -20.66 10.94 24.11
N SER A 329 -21.67 10.16 24.49
CA SER A 329 -21.82 9.70 25.87
C SER A 329 -20.56 8.98 26.38
N GLY A 330 -20.17 9.24 27.62
CA GLY A 330 -18.96 8.68 28.24
C GLY A 330 -17.64 9.31 27.77
N SER A 331 -17.66 10.23 26.81
CA SER A 331 -16.48 10.95 26.32
C SER A 331 -16.31 12.32 26.99
N THR A 332 -15.10 12.86 26.94
CA THR A 332 -14.71 14.14 27.55
C THR A 332 -14.28 15.15 26.49
N PHE A 333 -14.81 16.37 26.55
CA PHE A 333 -14.36 17.50 25.73
C PHE A 333 -13.94 18.71 26.58
N ILE A 334 -12.65 19.03 26.56
CA ILE A 334 -12.08 20.16 27.31
C ILE A 334 -11.65 21.28 26.34
N ASN A 335 -12.10 22.51 26.59
CA ASN A 335 -11.63 23.68 25.88
C ASN A 335 -10.92 24.64 26.84
N ALA A 336 -9.60 24.60 26.86
CA ALA A 336 -8.75 25.58 27.53
C ALA A 336 -8.25 26.69 26.57
N GLY A 337 -8.36 26.47 25.27
CA GLY A 337 -8.06 27.46 24.23
C GLY A 337 -9.27 28.28 23.81
N ARG A 338 -9.26 28.73 22.56
CA ARG A 338 -10.39 29.40 21.91
C ARG A 338 -11.03 28.46 20.89
N LEU A 339 -12.32 28.16 21.06
CA LEU A 339 -13.12 27.43 20.07
C LEU A 339 -14.03 28.42 19.33
N GLN A 340 -13.80 28.59 18.03
CA GLN A 340 -14.65 29.39 17.14
C GLN A 340 -15.58 28.47 16.36
N ASN A 341 -16.82 28.35 16.81
CA ASN A 341 -17.81 27.53 16.13
C ASN A 341 -18.66 28.37 15.16
N THR A 342 -18.60 28.04 13.87
CA THR A 342 -19.55 28.49 12.85
C THR A 342 -20.42 27.34 12.32
N GLY A 343 -20.05 26.09 12.61
CA GLY A 343 -20.83 24.89 12.32
C GLY A 343 -21.67 24.44 13.51
N THR A 344 -21.65 23.15 13.82
CA THR A 344 -22.43 22.55 14.93
C THR A 344 -21.51 21.98 15.99
N VAL A 345 -21.83 22.23 17.26
CA VAL A 345 -21.29 21.50 18.42
C VAL A 345 -22.43 20.77 19.10
N THR A 346 -22.33 19.44 19.22
CA THR A 346 -23.29 18.60 19.95
C THR A 346 -22.61 17.98 21.16
N LEU A 347 -23.19 18.19 22.33
CA LEU A 347 -22.80 17.54 23.58
C LEU A 347 -23.89 16.53 23.93
N ALA A 348 -23.59 15.24 23.77
CA ALA A 348 -24.55 14.17 24.00
C ALA A 348 -24.86 14.00 25.48
N ALA A 349 -26.04 13.44 25.78
CA ALA A 349 -26.41 13.08 27.14
C ALA A 349 -25.39 12.08 27.73
N GLY A 350 -24.93 12.36 28.95
CA GLY A 350 -23.89 11.58 29.62
C GLY A 350 -22.47 11.82 29.09
N SER A 351 -22.24 12.84 28.27
CA SER A 351 -20.89 13.30 27.91
C SER A 351 -20.36 14.30 28.95
N ASN A 352 -19.04 14.33 29.15
CA ASN A 352 -18.37 15.29 30.02
C ASN A 352 -17.81 16.44 29.18
N PHE A 353 -17.96 17.68 29.64
CA PHE A 353 -17.37 18.84 28.99
C PHE A 353 -16.91 19.88 30.00
N ASP A 354 -15.81 20.57 29.69
CA ASP A 354 -15.29 21.68 30.49
C ASP A 354 -14.72 22.77 29.58
N PHE A 355 -15.39 23.92 29.56
CA PHE A 355 -14.97 25.09 28.80
C PHE A 355 -14.52 26.25 29.70
N THR A 356 -14.41 26.04 31.02
CA THR A 356 -14.12 27.09 32.00
C THR A 356 -12.70 27.64 31.86
N GLY A 357 -11.77 26.83 31.36
CA GLY A 357 -10.38 27.22 31.13
C GLY A 357 -10.14 28.01 29.84
N GLY A 358 -11.16 28.27 29.03
CA GLY A 358 -10.99 28.83 27.69
C GLY A 358 -12.14 29.74 27.24
N THR A 359 -12.18 30.02 25.94
CA THR A 359 -13.23 30.84 25.32
C THR A 359 -13.99 30.02 24.28
N PHE A 360 -15.32 30.03 24.35
CA PHE A 360 -16.19 29.43 23.34
C PHE A 360 -16.99 30.51 22.61
N ASN A 361 -16.62 30.78 21.36
CA ASN A 361 -17.30 31.74 20.50
C ASN A 361 -18.21 30.97 19.55
N ASN A 362 -19.51 30.99 19.81
CA ASN A 362 -20.49 30.29 19.00
C ASN A 362 -21.26 31.25 18.09
N ALA A 363 -21.03 31.13 16.78
CA ALA A 363 -21.83 31.75 15.71
C ALA A 363 -22.67 30.72 14.93
N GLY A 364 -22.52 29.42 15.25
CA GLY A 364 -23.31 28.33 14.68
C GLY A 364 -24.27 27.71 15.70
N THR A 365 -24.48 26.40 15.60
CA THR A 365 -25.41 25.64 16.46
C THR A 365 -24.70 25.02 17.64
N LEU A 366 -25.25 25.20 18.85
CA LEU A 366 -24.90 24.42 20.04
C LEU A 366 -26.10 23.54 20.41
N ASN A 367 -25.92 22.22 20.42
CA ASN A 367 -26.93 21.24 20.83
C ASN A 367 -26.51 20.59 22.15
N LEU A 368 -27.33 20.77 23.19
CA LEU A 368 -27.16 20.16 24.50
C LEU A 368 -28.22 19.08 24.68
N GLN A 369 -27.82 17.82 24.55
CA GLN A 369 -28.72 16.70 24.79
C GLN A 369 -28.70 16.38 26.29
N ARG A 370 -29.87 16.44 26.92
CA ARG A 370 -30.06 16.16 28.33
C ARG A 370 -30.54 14.74 28.54
#